data_AF-A0A9D1WIE2-F1
#
_entry.id   AF-A0A9D1WIE2-F1
#
_cell.length_a   1.000
_cell.length_b   1.000
_cell.length_c   1.000
_cell.angle_alpha   90.00
_cell.angle_beta   90.00
_cell.angle_gamma   90.00
#
_symmetry.space_group_name_H-M   'P 1'
#
loop_
_entity.id
_entity.type
_entity.pdbx_description
1 polymer ?
#
loop_
_entity_poly.entity_id
_entity_poly.type
_entity_poly.pdbx_seq_one_letter_code
_entity_poly.pdbx_strand_id
1 'polypeptide(L)' 'MELKLTLNGKEITDQVEPDLLLIDFLRAHNCYSVKRGCETSNCGLCTVFM' A
#
# COMPACT_ATOMS: atom_id res chain seq x y z
N MET A 1 4.83 -7.92 12.11
CA MET A 1 4.99 -9.14 11.30
C MET A 1 5.96 -8.83 10.17
N GLU A 2 6.88 -9.74 9.85
CA GLU A 2 7.77 -9.55 8.69
C GLU A 2 7.00 -9.75 7.39
N LEU A 3 7.03 -8.75 6.51
CA LEU A 3 6.46 -8.78 5.17
C LEU A 3 7.57 -8.67 4.13
N LYS A 4 7.52 -9.53 3.11
CA LYS A 4 8.44 -9.50 1.95
C LYS A 4 7.63 -9.45 0.66
N LEU A 5 7.88 -8.44 -0.17
CA LEU A 5 7.18 -8.25 -1.44
C LEU A 5 8.02 -7.49 -2.47
N THR A 6 7.60 -7.53 -3.73
CA THR A 6 8.16 -6.72 -4.80
C THR A 6 7.25 -5.53 -5.10
N LEU A 7 7.71 -4.33 -4.81
CA LEU A 7 7.00 -3.08 -5.07
C LEU A 7 7.60 -2.37 -6.29
N ASN A 8 6.84 -2.27 -7.38
CA ASN A 8 7.28 -1.60 -8.62
C ASN A 8 8.67 -2.08 -9.10
N GLY A 9 8.92 -3.39 -9.02
CA GLY A 9 10.19 -4.02 -9.40
C GLY A 9 11.30 -3.97 -8.35
N LYS A 10 11.04 -3.43 -7.15
CA LYS A 10 12.00 -3.40 -6.03
C LYS A 10 11.60 -4.35 -4.92
N GLU A 11 12.53 -5.19 -4.46
CA GLU A 11 12.29 -6.04 -3.29
C GLU A 11 12.28 -5.20 -2.01
N ILE A 12 11.24 -5.37 -1.20
CA ILE A 12 11.07 -4.70 0.10
C ILE A 12 10.85 -5.77 1.16
N THR A 13 11.56 -5.62 2.27
CA THR A 13 11.33 -6.36 3.52
C THR A 13 11.04 -5.37 4.62
N ASP A 14 9.92 -5.52 5.32
CA ASP A 14 9.50 -4.57 6.35
C ASP A 14 8.77 -5.25 7.52
N GLN A 15 8.73 -4.59 8.68
CA GLN A 15 7.94 -5.01 9.83
C GLN A 15 6.66 -4.19 9.89
N VAL A 16 5.52 -4.84 9.70
CA VAL A 16 4.21 -4.18 9.63
C VAL A 16 3.24 -4.70 10.68
N GLU A 17 2.32 -3.84 11.10
CA GLU A 17 1.17 -4.24 11.92
C GLU A 17 0.15 -5.03 11.07
N PRO A 18 -0.53 -6.06 11.63
CA PRO A 18 -1.45 -6.90 10.87
C PRO A 18 -2.63 -6.18 10.22
N ASP A 19 -3.03 -5.03 10.76
CA ASP A 19 -4.14 -4.20 10.31
C ASP A 19 -3.70 -2.97 9.49
N LEU A 20 -2.41 -2.86 9.16
CA LEU A 20 -1.90 -1.79 8.31
C LEU A 20 -2.51 -1.90 6.90
N LEU A 21 -3.20 -0.84 6.47
CA LEU A 21 -3.78 -0.78 5.13
C LEU A 21 -2.69 -0.63 4.06
N LEU A 22 -2.86 -1.32 2.94
CA LEU A 22 -1.91 -1.29 1.82
C LEU A 22 -1.66 0.14 1.31
N ILE A 23 -2.69 1.00 1.27
CA ILE A 23 -2.51 2.41 0.87
C ILE A 23 -1.59 3.18 1.82
N ASP A 24 -1.64 2.91 3.13
CA ASP A 24 -0.79 3.58 4.11
C ASP A 24 0.66 3.09 3.96
N PHE A 25 0.85 1.78 3.79
CA PHE A 25 2.15 1.19 3.47
C PHE A 25 2.76 1.81 2.20
N LEU A 26 2.01 1.84 1.09
CA LEU A 26 2.49 2.40 -0.17
C LEU A 26 2.88 3.87 -0.05
N ARG A 27 2.09 4.67 0.68
CA ARG A 27 2.38 6.09 0.90
C ARG A 27 3.61 6.30 1.79
N ALA A 28 3.82 5.46 2.81
CA ALA A 28 5.05 5.47 3.61
C ALA A 28 6.29 5.14 2.75
N HIS A 29 6.13 4.27 1.75
CA HIS A 29 7.13 3.94 0.74
C HIS A 29 7.15 4.90 -0.47
N ASN A 30 6.76 6.16 -0.27
CA ASN A 30 6.79 7.25 -1.26
C ASN A 30 5.91 7.07 -2.51
N CYS A 31 4.96 6.14 -2.51
CA CYS A 31 4.00 5.96 -3.60
C CYS A 31 2.79 6.89 -3.43
N TYR A 32 3.01 8.20 -3.57
CA TYR A 32 1.98 9.23 -3.34
C TYR A 32 0.93 9.35 -4.46
N SER A 33 1.10 8.64 -5.57
CA SER A 33 0.13 8.58 -6.67
C SER A 33 -1.18 7.90 -6.25
N VAL A 34 -1.11 6.90 -5.36
CA VAL A 34 -2.28 6.23 -4.78
C VAL A 34 -3.00 7.20 -3.83
N LYS A 35 -4.31 7.37 -4.02
CA LYS A 35 -5.10 8.38 -3.31
C LYS A 35 -6.13 7.74 -2.38
N ARG A 36 -6.34 8.39 -1.24
CA ARG A 36 -7.37 8.07 -0.27
C ARG A 36 -8.53 9.05 -0.48
N GLY A 37 -9.72 8.52 -0.74
CA GLY A 37 -10.90 9.31 -1.11
C GLY A 37 -12.12 8.99 -0.28
N CYS A 38 -12.69 7.80 -0.47
CA CYS A 38 -13.98 7.45 0.13
C CYS A 38 -13.90 6.55 1.38
N GLU A 39 -12.74 5.99 1.72
CA GLU A 39 -12.52 4.97 2.78
C GLU A 39 -13.35 3.67 2.69
N THR A 40 -14.37 3.62 1.83
CA THR A 40 -15.33 2.52 1.71
C THR A 40 -15.17 1.69 0.42
N SER A 41 -14.03 1.82 -0.26
CA SER A 41 -13.73 1.12 -1.52
C SER A 41 -14.61 1.45 -2.74
N ASN A 42 -15.54 2.41 -2.66
CA ASN A 42 -16.47 2.76 -3.74
C ASN A 42 -15.87 3.61 -4.87
N CYS A 43 -14.85 4.42 -4.61
CA CYS A 43 -14.35 5.42 -5.57
C CYS A 43 -13.19 4.95 -6.47
N GLY A 44 -12.55 3.82 -6.15
CA GLY A 44 -11.42 3.29 -6.92
C GLY A 44 -10.13 4.13 -6.89
N LEU A 45 -10.07 5.23 -6.13
CA LEU A 45 -8.89 6.12 -6.09
C LEU A 45 -7.62 5.46 -5.51
N CYS A 46 -7.80 4.37 -4.75
CA CYS A 46 -6.72 3.58 -4.17
C CYS A 46 -6.43 2.27 -4.94
N THR A 47 -6.92 2.15 -6.18
CA THR A 47 -6.73 0.92 -6.98
C THR A 47 -5.25 0.72 -7.33
N VAL A 48 -4.78 -0.51 -7.19
CA VAL A 48 -3.42 -0.95 -7.54
C VAL A 48 -3.47 -2.29 -8.27
N PHE A 49 -2.39 -2.63 -8.98
CA PHE A 49 -2.21 -3.94 -9.61
C PHE A 49 -1.45 -4.88 -8.67
N MET A 50 -1.80 -6.16 -8.67
CA MET A 50 -1.14 -7.23 -7.88
C MET A 50 -0.53 -8.27 -8.80
#